data_AF-A0A7J5XPQ6-F1
#
_entry.id   AF-A0A7J5XPQ6-F1
#
_cell.length_a   1.000
_cell.length_b   1.000
_cell.length_c   1.000
_cell.angle_alpha   90.00
_cell.angle_beta   90.00
_cell.angle_gamma   90.00
#
_symmetry.space_group_name_H-M   'P 1'
#
loop_
_entity.id
_entity.type
_entity.pdbx_description
1 polymer ?
#
loop_
_entity_poly.entity_id
_entity_poly.type
_entity_poly.pdbx_seq_one_letter_code
_entity_poly.pdbx_strand_id
1 'polypeptide(L)'
;MLEKTRPFILVDGERRSLAEALQAGHPDTLQFELQMRGQHFLFDLQKNHALLPKPPNIFLYLPNGTGVSLRSDPVVHCFYHGSVRGYPESRVALSTCSGL
;
A
#
# COMPACT_ATOMS: atom_id res chain seq x y z
N MET A 1 24.06 -12.10 -5.37
CA MET A 1 22.86 -12.58 -4.64
C MET A 1 22.30 -11.36 -3.92
N LEU A 2 21.12 -10.84 -4.28
CA LEU A 2 20.50 -9.77 -3.49
C LEU A 2 20.08 -10.38 -2.15
N GLU A 3 20.53 -9.80 -1.03
CA GLU A 3 19.97 -10.13 0.27
C GLU A 3 18.48 -9.78 0.27
N LYS A 4 17.63 -10.77 0.54
CA LYS A 4 16.20 -10.54 0.72
C LYS A 4 15.97 -9.96 2.11
N THR A 5 15.51 -8.74 2.14
CA THR A 5 15.04 -8.07 3.35
C THR A 5 13.65 -8.60 3.72
N ARG A 6 13.34 -8.75 5.02
CA ARG A 6 12.01 -9.13 5.49
C ARG A 6 11.42 -7.97 6.29
N PRO A 7 10.42 -7.26 5.74
CA PRO A 7 9.73 -6.20 6.47
C PRO A 7 8.71 -6.78 7.44
N PHE A 8 8.43 -6.03 8.51
CA PHE A 8 7.36 -6.31 9.47
C PHE A 8 6.50 -5.06 9.65
N ILE A 9 5.19 -5.24 9.84
CA ILE A 9 4.29 -4.13 10.20
C ILE A 9 4.19 -4.05 11.73
N LEU A 10 4.21 -2.85 12.26
CA LEU A 10 3.95 -2.58 13.67
C LEU A 10 2.48 -2.21 13.84
N VAL A 11 1.75 -3.02 14.61
CA VAL A 11 0.35 -2.78 15.00
C VAL A 11 0.30 -2.77 16.52
N ASP A 12 -0.04 -1.63 17.12
CA ASP A 12 -0.07 -1.45 18.58
C ASP A 12 1.24 -1.84 19.29
N GLY A 13 2.38 -1.64 18.62
CA GLY A 13 3.71 -1.99 19.13
C GLY A 13 4.13 -3.45 18.88
N GLU A 14 3.23 -4.29 18.39
CA GLU A 14 3.49 -5.70 18.07
C GLU A 14 3.90 -5.87 16.60
N ARG A 15 4.90 -6.73 16.35
CA ARG A 15 5.36 -7.07 14.99
C ARG A 15 4.42 -8.10 14.37
N ARG A 16 3.91 -7.79 13.18
CA ARG A 16 3.11 -8.71 12.35
C ARG A 16 3.70 -8.85 10.96
N SER A 17 3.44 -9.98 10.31
CA SER A 17 3.80 -10.12 8.91
C SER A 17 2.95 -9.17 8.04
N LEU A 18 3.49 -8.79 6.88
CA LEU A 18 2.78 -7.93 5.95
C LEU A 18 1.44 -8.54 5.50
N ALA A 19 1.43 -9.86 5.29
CA ALA A 19 0.25 -10.59 4.87
C ALA A 19 -0.85 -10.56 5.95
N GLU A 20 -0.50 -10.80 7.22
CA GLU A 20 -1.46 -10.76 8.34
C GLU A 20 -2.02 -9.35 8.55
N ALA A 21 -1.16 -8.33 8.55
CA ALA A 21 -1.57 -6.96 8.81
C ALA A 21 -2.41 -6.34 7.69
N LEU A 22 -2.31 -6.86 6.46
CA LEU A 22 -3.06 -6.38 5.30
C LEU A 22 -4.25 -7.29 4.92
N GLN A 23 -4.58 -8.31 5.71
CA GLN A 23 -5.72 -9.22 5.44
C GLN A 23 -7.06 -8.47 5.36
N ALA A 24 -7.26 -7.46 6.20
CA ALA A 24 -8.46 -6.63 6.21
C ALA A 24 -8.41 -5.48 5.18
N GLY A 25 -7.41 -5.50 4.29
CA GLY A 25 -7.13 -4.45 3.32
C GLY A 25 -5.97 -3.54 3.73
N HIS A 26 -5.85 -2.43 3.01
CA HIS A 26 -4.77 -1.46 3.18
C HIS A 26 -5.25 -0.31 4.08
N PRO A 27 -4.70 -0.12 5.29
CA PRO A 27 -5.11 0.97 6.19
C PRO A 27 -4.59 2.33 5.71
N ASP A 28 -5.11 3.43 6.25
CA ASP A 28 -4.65 4.78 5.85
C ASP A 28 -3.27 5.14 6.40
N THR A 29 -2.83 4.47 7.46
CA THR A 29 -1.51 4.63 8.06
C THR A 29 -0.85 3.28 8.25
N LEU A 30 0.44 3.22 8.00
CA LEU A 30 1.26 2.04 8.23
C LEU A 30 2.56 2.44 8.92
N GLN A 31 2.98 1.61 9.87
CA GLN A 31 4.33 1.63 10.40
C GLN A 31 5.00 0.32 10.04
N PHE A 32 6.17 0.37 9.41
CA PHE A 32 6.93 -0.84 9.14
C PHE A 32 8.38 -0.70 9.60
N GLU A 33 8.95 -1.85 9.94
CA GLU A 33 10.32 -1.99 10.31
C GLU A 33 11.06 -2.78 9.23
N LEU A 34 12.20 -2.28 8.79
CA LEU A 34 13.07 -2.94 7.81
C LEU A 34 14.48 -3.02 8.38
N GLN A 35 15.06 -4.22 8.36
CA GLN A 35 16.45 -4.42 8.75
C GLN A 35 17.36 -4.40 7.53
N MET A 36 18.27 -3.43 7.44
CA MET A 36 19.24 -3.31 6.34
C MET A 36 20.62 -3.04 6.89
N ARG A 37 21.64 -3.76 6.42
CA ARG A 37 23.05 -3.57 6.83
C ARG A 37 23.24 -3.62 8.34
N GLY A 38 22.51 -4.49 9.04
CA GLY A 38 22.57 -4.64 10.49
C GLY A 38 21.84 -3.55 11.29
N GLN A 39 21.19 -2.59 10.63
CA GLN A 39 20.42 -1.52 11.29
C GLN A 39 18.91 -1.68 11.04
N HIS A 40 18.12 -1.35 12.06
CA HIS A 40 16.66 -1.31 11.96
C HIS A 40 16.19 0.10 11.58
N PHE A 41 15.34 0.18 10.57
CA PHE A 41 14.73 1.41 10.09
C PHE A 41 13.23 1.34 10.30
N LEU A 42 12.69 2.37 10.96
CA LEU A 42 11.26 2.53 11.15
C LEU A 42 10.74 3.57 10.17
N PHE A 43 9.61 3.27 9.57
CA PHE A 43 9.00 4.10 8.56
C PHE A 43 7.59 4.45 9.01
N ASP A 44 7.28 5.74 8.93
CA ASP A 44 5.95 6.27 9.19
C ASP A 44 5.31 6.61 7.84
N LEU A 45 4.29 5.85 7.45
CA LEU A 45 3.64 5.93 6.14
C LEU A 45 2.18 6.36 6.25
N GLN A 46 1.75 7.14 5.27
CA GLN A 46 0.36 7.52 5.01
C GLN A 46 -0.03 7.07 3.60
N LYS A 47 -1.30 6.67 3.46
CA LYS A 47 -1.86 6.28 2.18
C LYS A 47 -1.90 7.49 1.25
N ASN A 48 -1.44 7.32 0.02
CA ASN A 48 -1.39 8.40 -0.95
C ASN A 48 -2.77 8.68 -1.56
N HIS A 49 -3.59 9.47 -0.86
CA HIS A 49 -4.94 9.81 -1.34
C HIS A 49 -4.96 10.60 -2.65
N ALA A 50 -3.87 11.27 -3.02
CA ALA A 50 -3.77 11.97 -4.31
C ALA A 50 -3.65 11.01 -5.51
N LEU A 51 -3.23 9.77 -5.26
CA LEU A 51 -3.18 8.69 -6.25
C LEU A 51 -4.39 7.75 -6.17
N LEU A 52 -5.49 8.15 -5.52
CA LEU A 52 -6.74 7.38 -5.54
C LEU A 52 -7.40 7.48 -6.91
N PRO A 53 -7.39 6.40 -7.73
CA PRO A 53 -8.29 6.37 -8.87
C PRO A 53 -9.71 6.29 -8.33
N LYS A 54 -10.59 7.17 -8.83
CA LYS A 54 -12.03 7.00 -8.63
C LYS A 54 -12.42 5.63 -9.21
N PRO A 55 -13.38 4.91 -8.59
CA PRO A 55 -13.88 3.68 -9.16
C PRO A 55 -14.26 3.92 -10.63
N PRO A 56 -13.69 3.16 -11.58
CA PRO A 56 -13.97 3.42 -12.98
C PRO A 56 -15.42 3.08 -13.30
N ASN A 57 -16.03 3.89 -14.15
CA ASN A 57 -17.27 3.52 -14.82
C ASN A 57 -16.90 2.73 -16.07
N ILE A 58 -17.40 1.51 -16.19
CA ILE A 58 -17.20 0.66 -17.36
C ILE A 58 -18.38 0.91 -18.30
N PHE A 59 -18.08 1.22 -19.56
CA PHE A 59 -19.08 1.38 -20.62
C PHE A 59 -18.91 0.27 -21.64
N LEU A 60 -19.99 -0.46 -21.93
CA LEU A 60 -19.96 -1.55 -22.91
C LEU A 60 -21.24 -1.59 -23.73
N TYR A 61 -21.15 -2.10 -24.95
CA TYR A 61 -22.28 -2.28 -25.87
C TYR A 61 -22.69 -3.74 -25.89
N LEU A 62 -23.98 -3.99 -25.74
CA LEU A 62 -24.56 -5.32 -25.93
C LEU A 62 -24.57 -5.69 -27.44
N PRO A 63 -24.71 -6.98 -27.78
CA PRO A 63 -24.76 -7.42 -29.18
C PRO A 63 -25.87 -6.76 -30.03
N ASN A 64 -26.93 -6.27 -29.38
CA ASN A 64 -28.02 -5.52 -30.01
C ASN A 64 -27.74 -4.00 -30.15
N GLY A 65 -26.54 -3.55 -29.79
CA GLY A 65 -26.13 -2.14 -29.88
C GLY A 65 -26.51 -1.27 -28.69
N THR A 66 -27.22 -1.80 -27.68
CA THR A 66 -27.55 -1.04 -26.46
C THR A 66 -26.30 -0.75 -25.63
N GLY A 67 -26.05 0.52 -25.33
CA GLY A 67 -24.99 0.93 -24.40
C GLY A 67 -25.40 0.75 -22.94
N VAL A 68 -24.54 0.15 -22.12
CA VAL A 68 -24.74 0.01 -20.67
C VAL A 68 -23.55 0.59 -19.91
N SER A 69 -23.84 1.15 -18.73
CA SER A 69 -22.84 1.65 -17.80
C SER A 69 -22.85 0.82 -16.53
N LEU A 70 -21.69 0.30 -16.15
CA LEU A 70 -21.49 -0.50 -14.95
C LEU A 70 -20.55 0.25 -14.02
N ARG A 71 -20.90 0.30 -12.72
CA ARG A 71 -19.95 0.69 -11.69
C ARG A 71 -19.00 -0.49 -11.45
N SER A 72 -17.70 -0.25 -11.59
CA SER A 72 -16.68 -1.22 -11.20
C SER A 72 -16.54 -1.26 -9.67
N ASP A 73 -15.98 -2.36 -9.19
CA ASP A 73 -15.54 -2.48 -7.80
C ASP A 73 -14.54 -1.37 -7.43
N PRO A 74 -14.47 -1.01 -6.13
CA PRO A 74 -13.48 -0.07 -5.63
C PRO A 74 -12.07 -0.55 -5.99
N VAL A 75 -11.24 0.36 -6.50
CA VAL A 75 -9.84 0.04 -6.80
C VAL A 75 -9.08 -0.10 -5.48
N VAL A 76 -8.40 -1.23 -5.30
CA VAL A 76 -7.54 -1.47 -4.13
C VAL A 76 -6.47 -0.39 -4.07
N HIS A 77 -6.43 0.36 -2.96
CA HIS A 77 -5.45 1.42 -2.78
C HIS A 77 -4.32 0.99 -1.84
N CYS A 78 -3.13 0.81 -2.41
CA CYS A 78 -1.97 0.22 -1.76
C CYS A 78 -0.70 1.07 -1.92
N PHE A 79 -0.82 2.33 -2.35
CA PHE A 79 0.30 3.26 -2.46
C PHE A 79 0.42 4.15 -1.22
N TYR A 80 1.64 4.33 -0.75
CA TYR A 80 1.96 5.08 0.45
C TYR A 80 3.11 6.04 0.23
N HIS A 81 3.12 7.10 1.03
CA HIS A 81 4.23 8.04 1.14
C HIS A 81 4.54 8.32 2.60
N GLY A 82 5.75 8.79 2.90
CA GLY A 82 6.12 9.07 4.29
C GLY A 82 7.60 9.36 4.48
N SER A 83 8.09 9.04 5.66
CA SER A 83 9.47 9.32 6.10
C SER A 83 10.04 8.18 6.94
N VAL A 84 11.36 8.16 7.04
CA VAL A 84 12.11 7.28 7.94
C VAL A 84 12.30 7.99 9.27
N ARG A 85 11.92 7.35 10.37
CA ARG A 85 12.06 7.90 11.71
C ARG A 85 13.53 8.12 12.05
N GLY A 86 13.83 9.29 12.63
CA GLY A 86 15.21 9.72 12.91
C GLY A 86 15.91 10.41 11.72
N TYR A 87 15.26 10.49 10.55
CA TYR A 87 15.79 11.15 9.36
C TYR A 87 14.76 12.17 8.82
N PRO A 88 14.71 13.40 9.37
CA PRO A 88 13.63 14.37 9.12
C PRO A 88 13.43 14.75 7.64
N GLU A 89 14.51 14.82 6.87
CA GLU A 89 14.47 15.20 5.45
C GLU A 89 14.25 14.00 4.50
N SER A 90 14.05 12.80 5.05
CA SER A 90 13.82 11.60 4.25
C SER A 90 12.44 11.60 3.61
N ARG A 91 12.34 11.01 2.42
CA ARG A 91 11.07 10.78 1.73
C ARG A 91 10.99 9.33 1.27
N VAL A 92 9.81 8.76 1.41
CA VAL A 92 9.52 7.36 1.09
C VAL A 92 8.30 7.32 0.19
N ALA A 93 8.34 6.46 -0.83
CA ALA A 93 7.22 6.11 -1.68
C ALA A 93 7.21 4.58 -1.84
N LEU A 94 6.10 3.93 -1.48
CA LEU A 94 6.00 2.47 -1.44
C LEU A 94 4.67 1.98 -1.98
N SER A 95 4.69 0.75 -2.48
CA SER A 95 3.51 0.00 -2.90
C SER A 95 3.46 -1.30 -2.11
N THR A 96 2.29 -1.61 -1.54
CA THR A 96 2.01 -2.90 -0.91
C THR A 96 1.09 -3.78 -1.79
N CYS A 97 0.89 -3.41 -3.06
CA CYS A 97 -0.10 -4.05 -3.94
C CYS A 97 0.22 -5.51 -4.25
N SER A 98 1.49 -5.90 -4.14
CA SER A 98 1.97 -7.26 -4.41
C SER A 98 2.95 -7.74 -3.34
N GLY A 99 2.74 -7.28 -2.10
CA GLY A 99 3.72 -7.38 -1.03
C GLY A 99 4.67 -6.19 -1.00
N LEU A 100 5.72 -6.29 -0.17
CA LEU A 100 6.77 -5.30 0.01
C LEU A 100 8.14 -5.99 -0.15
#